data_AF-A0A849VH92-F1
#
_entry.id   AF-A0A849VH92-F1
#
_cell.length_a   1.000
_cell.length_b   1.000
_cell.length_c   1.000
_cell.angle_alpha   90.00
_cell.angle_beta   90.00
_cell.angle_gamma   90.00
#
_symmetry.space_group_name_H-M   'P 1'
#
loop_
_entity.id
_entity.type
_entity.pdbx_description
1 polymer ?
#
loop_
_entity_poly.entity_id
_entity_poly.type
_entity_poly.pdbx_seq_one_letter_code
_entity_poly.pdbx_strand_id
1 'polypeptide(L)'
;MDTSLDYSTSMNVYVQSLQDKQLIENVYKNNDLPAPTYLDDIIVQPIVSKNISPAGLGAINNLIIINKYLNSDLNNLARYIINLQTQKEVLESEVEYQSDLIDIEQLERRVELLKQRLGEQLKGQQGAVEAAP
;
A
#
# COMPACT_ATOMS: atom_id res chain seq x y z
N MET A 1 10.74 8.18 13.06
CA MET A 1 11.03 7.18 12.02
C MET A 1 9.82 7.21 11.14
N ASP A 2 9.92 7.86 9.99
CA ASP A 2 8.78 8.01 9.08
C ASP A 2 8.79 6.82 8.13
N THR A 3 7.74 6.00 8.17
CA THR A 3 7.59 4.87 7.24
C THR A 3 7.27 5.40 5.83
N SER A 4 7.40 4.56 4.79
CA SER A 4 6.94 4.93 3.43
C SER A 4 5.48 5.41 3.44
N LEU A 5 4.63 4.82 4.29
CA LEU A 5 3.24 5.22 4.44
C LEU A 5 3.12 6.61 5.06
N ASP A 6 3.88 6.90 6.12
CA ASP A 6 3.83 8.21 6.80
C ASP A 6 4.33 9.33 5.90
N TYR A 7 5.43 9.09 5.18
CA TYR A 7 5.97 10.02 4.21
C TYR A 7 4.96 10.30 3.08
N SER A 8 4.45 9.25 2.43
CA SER A 8 3.53 9.42 1.30
C SER A 8 2.22 10.07 1.72
N THR A 9 1.72 9.75 2.92
CA THR A 9 0.53 10.40 3.48
C THR A 9 0.78 11.89 3.74
N SER A 10 1.91 12.23 4.34
CA SER A 10 2.29 13.63 4.61
C SER A 10 2.47 14.42 3.31
N MET A 11 3.10 13.80 2.31
CA MET A 11 3.26 14.37 0.98
C MET A 11 1.90 14.62 0.32
N ASN A 12 0.97 13.67 0.41
CA ASN A 12 -0.37 13.84 -0.16
C ASN A 12 -1.16 14.97 0.51
N VAL A 13 -1.10 15.07 1.85
CA VAL A 13 -1.70 16.18 2.60
C VAL A 13 -1.11 17.52 2.17
N TYR A 14 0.22 17.60 2.05
CA TYR A 14 0.89 18.81 1.59
C TYR A 14 0.46 19.20 0.17
N VAL A 15 0.48 18.27 -0.78
CA VAL A 15 0.05 18.54 -2.16
C VAL A 15 -1.41 18.99 -2.23
N GLN A 16 -2.31 18.38 -1.47
CA GLN A 16 -3.72 18.78 -1.42
C GLN A 16 -3.93 20.20 -0.86
N SER A 17 -2.98 20.71 -0.06
CA SER A 17 -3.02 22.08 0.45
C SER A 17 -2.56 23.14 -0.56
N LEU A 18 -1.90 22.73 -1.65
CA LEU A 18 -1.40 23.63 -2.67
C LEU A 18 -2.49 23.95 -3.69
N GLN A 19 -2.58 25.22 -4.10
CA GLN A 19 -3.47 25.67 -5.18
C GLN A 19 -2.71 25.91 -6.49
N ASP A 20 -1.38 26.03 -6.42
CA ASP A 20 -0.53 26.31 -7.58
C ASP A 20 -0.09 25.02 -8.27
N LYS A 21 -0.52 24.84 -9.51
CA LYS A 21 -0.22 23.68 -10.34
C LYS A 21 1.27 23.51 -10.62
N GLN A 22 2.03 24.60 -10.81
CA GLN A 22 3.49 24.53 -11.01
C GLN A 22 4.20 24.10 -9.73
N LEU A 23 3.72 24.57 -8.58
CA LEU A 23 4.29 24.16 -7.30
C LEU A 23 4.02 22.68 -7.01
N ILE A 24 2.81 22.19 -7.31
CA ILE A 24 2.46 20.77 -7.24
C ILE A 24 3.38 19.94 -8.14
N GLU A 25 3.57 20.34 -9.40
CA GLU A 25 4.48 19.66 -10.32
C GLU A 25 5.94 19.67 -9.83
N ASN A 26 6.38 20.75 -9.21
CA ASN A 26 7.73 20.83 -8.63
C ASN A 26 7.89 19.97 -7.39
N VAL A 27 6.87 19.88 -6.54
CA VAL A 27 6.87 18.94 -5.40
C VAL A 27 6.97 17.52 -5.94
N TYR A 28 6.22 17.19 -6.99
CA TYR A 28 6.26 15.87 -7.58
C TYR A 28 7.61 15.54 -8.25
N LYS A 29 8.24 16.48 -8.95
CA LYS A 29 9.54 16.22 -9.60
C LYS A 29 10.71 16.02 -8.65
N ASN A 30 10.63 16.59 -7.45
CA ASN A 30 11.76 16.62 -6.52
C ASN A 30 11.61 15.62 -5.35
N ASN A 31 10.50 14.90 -5.28
CA ASN A 31 10.17 14.03 -4.14
C ASN A 31 9.62 12.70 -4.66
N ASP A 32 10.51 11.73 -4.83
CA ASP A 32 10.14 10.37 -5.25
C ASP A 32 9.34 9.65 -4.15
N LEU A 33 8.49 8.70 -4.56
CA LEU A 33 7.78 7.83 -3.63
C LEU A 33 8.68 6.70 -3.14
N PRO A 34 8.91 6.59 -1.81
CA PRO A 34 9.82 5.60 -1.26
C PRO A 34 9.20 4.21 -1.33
N ALA A 35 9.63 3.38 -2.29
CA ALA A 35 9.25 1.98 -2.33
C ALA A 35 9.70 1.25 -1.05
N PRO A 36 8.87 0.40 -0.44
CA PRO A 36 9.28 -0.42 0.69
C PRO A 36 10.14 -1.60 0.22
N THR A 37 11.33 -1.32 -0.33
CA THR A 37 12.25 -2.33 -0.88
C THR A 37 12.69 -3.35 0.17
N TYR A 38 12.72 -2.96 1.44
CA TYR A 38 12.98 -3.86 2.55
C TYR A 38 11.96 -5.02 2.65
N LEU A 39 10.71 -4.80 2.25
CA LEU A 39 9.66 -5.83 2.23
C LEU A 39 9.91 -6.88 1.14
N ASP A 40 10.41 -6.45 -0.03
CA ASP A 40 10.86 -7.39 -1.09
C ASP A 40 11.95 -8.33 -0.54
N ASP A 41 12.96 -7.76 0.13
CA ASP A 41 14.12 -8.50 0.63
C ASP A 41 13.79 -9.39 1.84
N ILE A 42 12.84 -8.99 2.67
CA ILE A 42 12.40 -9.78 3.83
C ILE A 42 11.60 -11.00 3.39
N ILE A 43 10.66 -10.83 2.46
CA ILE A 43 9.68 -11.89 2.16
C ILE A 43 10.32 -13.06 1.42
N VAL A 44 11.39 -12.81 0.66
CA VAL A 44 12.16 -13.87 0.00
C VAL A 44 13.00 -14.67 0.99
N GLN A 45 13.21 -14.20 2.22
CA GLN A 45 13.99 -14.94 3.21
C GLN A 45 13.22 -16.18 3.67
N PRO A 46 13.83 -17.39 3.62
CA PRO A 46 13.17 -18.64 4.00
C PRO A 46 12.65 -18.66 5.44
N ILE A 47 13.28 -17.90 6.34
CA ILE A 47 12.86 -17.80 7.74
C ILE A 47 11.53 -17.05 7.84
N VAL A 48 11.34 -16.01 7.03
CA VAL A 48 10.12 -15.19 7.08
C VAL A 48 9.00 -15.84 6.28
N SER A 49 9.27 -16.30 5.07
CA SER A 49 8.25 -16.93 4.20
C SER A 49 7.64 -18.20 4.77
N LYS A 50 8.36 -18.93 5.65
CA LYS A 50 7.82 -20.11 6.35
C LYS A 50 6.91 -19.77 7.53
N ASN A 51 6.98 -18.54 8.04
CA ASN A 51 6.18 -18.09 9.18
C ASN A 51 4.98 -17.24 8.78
N ILE A 52 4.88 -16.82 7.52
CA ILE A 52 3.70 -16.13 6.98
C ILE A 52 2.75 -17.20 6.41
N SER A 53 1.45 -17.04 6.65
CA SER A 53 0.45 -17.95 6.08
C SER A 53 0.46 -17.88 4.54
N PRO A 54 0.02 -18.94 3.84
CA PRO A 54 -0.12 -18.89 2.38
C PRO A 54 -0.99 -17.73 1.89
N ALA A 55 -2.06 -17.39 2.64
CA ALA A 55 -2.98 -16.32 2.31
C ALA A 55 -2.31 -14.93 2.42
N GLY A 56 -1.61 -14.66 3.52
CA GLY A 56 -0.88 -13.40 3.70
C GLY A 56 0.31 -13.29 2.75
N LEU A 57 1.07 -14.37 2.54
CA LEU A 57 2.20 -14.38 1.62
C LEU A 57 1.77 -14.04 0.18
N GLY A 58 0.68 -14.66 -0.28
CA GLY A 58 0.11 -14.35 -1.60
C GLY A 58 -0.40 -12.90 -1.69
N ALA A 59 -1.05 -12.41 -0.64
CA ALA A 59 -1.52 -11.03 -0.60
C ALA A 59 -0.37 -10.02 -0.63
N ILE A 60 0.65 -10.19 0.22
CA ILE A 60 1.77 -9.25 0.30
C ILE A 60 2.58 -9.25 -1.00
N ASN A 61 2.84 -10.41 -1.61
CA ASN A 61 3.51 -10.49 -2.91
C ASN A 61 2.77 -9.68 -3.98
N ASN A 62 1.44 -9.81 -4.07
CA ASN A 62 0.64 -9.04 -5.01
C ASN A 62 0.74 -7.53 -4.74
N LEU A 63 0.66 -7.13 -3.47
CA LEU A 63 0.73 -5.72 -3.10
C LEU A 63 2.12 -5.14 -3.38
N ILE A 64 3.20 -5.91 -3.20
CA ILE A 64 4.57 -5.50 -3.54
C ILE A 64 4.70 -5.28 -5.04
N ILE A 65 4.15 -6.18 -5.85
CA ILE A 65 4.12 -6.03 -7.30
C ILE A 65 3.37 -4.73 -7.65
N ILE A 66 2.21 -4.48 -7.05
CA ILE A 66 1.43 -3.24 -7.26
C ILE A 66 2.26 -2.00 -6.89
N ASN A 67 3.00 -2.02 -5.78
CA ASN A 67 3.87 -0.90 -5.39
C ASN A 67 4.89 -0.52 -6.46
N LYS A 68 5.50 -1.50 -7.15
CA LYS A 68 6.50 -1.26 -8.21
C LYS A 68 5.92 -0.54 -9.43
N TYR A 69 4.61 -0.62 -9.62
CA TYR A 69 3.90 0.14 -10.66
C TYR A 69 3.45 1.50 -10.14
N LEU A 70 2.82 1.55 -8.97
CA LEU A 70 2.24 2.79 -8.44
C LEU A 70 3.28 3.81 -7.98
N ASN A 71 4.47 3.38 -7.53
CA ASN A 71 5.52 4.29 -7.07
C ASN A 71 6.19 5.06 -8.22
N SER A 72 6.00 4.64 -9.48
CA SER A 72 6.62 5.24 -10.66
C SER A 72 5.91 6.50 -11.18
N ASP A 73 4.69 6.75 -10.70
CA ASP A 73 3.88 7.89 -11.14
C ASP A 73 3.11 8.48 -9.94
N LEU A 74 3.40 9.74 -9.65
CA LEU A 74 2.81 10.47 -8.54
C LEU A 74 1.32 10.79 -8.73
N ASN A 75 0.77 10.68 -9.95
CA ASN A 75 -0.68 10.65 -10.14
C ASN A 75 -1.33 9.44 -9.47
N ASN A 76 -0.54 8.41 -9.14
CA ASN A 76 -0.98 7.27 -8.36
C ASN A 76 -0.72 7.43 -6.86
N LEU A 77 -0.29 8.60 -6.34
CA LEU A 77 0.03 8.79 -4.93
C LEU A 77 -1.08 8.30 -3.99
N ALA A 78 -2.32 8.69 -4.24
CA ALA A 78 -3.45 8.24 -3.42
C ALA A 78 -3.65 6.71 -3.49
N ARG A 79 -3.50 6.11 -4.68
CA ARG A 79 -3.57 4.65 -4.87
C ARG A 79 -2.40 3.93 -4.19
N TYR A 80 -1.22 4.53 -4.23
CA TYR A 80 -0.01 4.04 -3.59
C TYR A 80 -0.16 4.00 -2.08
N ILE A 81 -0.70 5.07 -1.48
CA ILE A 81 -1.03 5.13 -0.04
C ILE A 81 -2.03 4.04 0.34
N ILE A 82 -3.12 3.89 -0.44
CA ILE A 82 -4.12 2.83 -0.19
C ILE A 82 -3.47 1.44 -0.24
N ASN A 83 -2.55 1.22 -1.19
CA ASN A 83 -1.84 -0.05 -1.31
C ASN A 83 -0.90 -0.30 -0.11
N LEU A 84 -0.14 0.71 0.33
CA LEU A 84 0.70 0.64 1.54
C LEU A 84 -0.12 0.40 2.81
N GLN A 85 -1.27 1.04 2.94
CA GLN A 85 -2.20 0.83 4.06
C GLN A 85 -2.71 -0.61 4.07
N THR A 86 -3.11 -1.13 2.91
CA THR A 86 -3.57 -2.52 2.77
C THR A 86 -2.46 -3.51 3.11
N GLN A 87 -1.20 -3.23 2.73
CA GLN A 87 -0.05 -4.07 3.14
C GLN A 87 0.10 -4.12 4.65
N LYS A 88 0.01 -2.97 5.31
CA LYS A 88 0.08 -2.87 6.76
C LYS A 88 -1.01 -3.73 7.42
N GLU A 89 -2.25 -3.61 6.97
CA GLU A 89 -3.38 -4.37 7.54
C GLU A 89 -3.27 -5.89 7.33
N VAL A 90 -2.70 -6.34 6.21
CA VAL A 90 -2.39 -7.76 5.99
C VAL A 90 -1.32 -8.23 6.98
N LEU A 91 -0.25 -7.46 7.17
CA LEU A 91 0.82 -7.79 8.12
C LEU A 91 0.32 -7.80 9.57
N GLU A 92 -0.53 -6.84 9.95
CA GLU A 92 -1.15 -6.80 11.28
C GLU A 92 -2.05 -8.02 11.51
N SER A 93 -2.81 -8.45 10.50
CA SER A 93 -3.62 -9.68 10.57
C SER A 93 -2.75 -10.95 10.72
N GLU A 94 -1.61 -11.01 10.03
CA GLU A 94 -0.63 -12.10 10.22
C GLU A 94 -0.05 -12.12 11.63
N VAL A 95 0.27 -10.95 12.20
CA VAL A 95 0.75 -10.86 13.60
C VAL A 95 -0.32 -11.35 14.58
N GLU A 96 -1.59 -11.00 14.38
CA GLU A 96 -2.70 -11.51 15.19
C GLU A 96 -2.82 -13.03 15.09
N TYR A 97 -2.71 -13.59 13.89
CA TYR A 97 -2.74 -15.04 13.67
C TYR A 97 -1.56 -15.75 14.34
N GLN A 98 -0.34 -15.24 14.17
CA GLN A 98 0.85 -15.77 14.83
C GLN A 98 0.81 -15.65 16.36
N SER A 99 -0.04 -14.77 16.89
CA SER A 99 -0.26 -14.56 18.33
C SER A 99 -1.47 -15.33 18.87
N ASP A 100 -2.05 -16.25 18.09
CA ASP A 100 -3.24 -17.04 18.42
C ASP A 100 -4.48 -16.18 18.78
N LEU A 101 -4.53 -14.93 18.33
CA LEU A 101 -5.66 -14.01 18.55
C LEU A 101 -6.80 -14.25 17.57
N ILE A 102 -6.46 -14.76 16.38
CA ILE A 102 -7.40 -15.17 15.34
C ILE A 102 -7.00 -16.55 14.82
N ASP A 103 -7.98 -17.29 14.31
CA ASP A 103 -7.72 -18.55 13.60
C ASP A 103 -7.42 -18.31 12.10
N ILE A 104 -7.06 -19.39 11.40
CA ILE A 104 -6.72 -19.33 9.98
C ILE A 104 -7.91 -18.93 9.09
N GLU A 105 -9.14 -19.35 9.42
CA GLU A 105 -10.33 -19.00 8.63
C GLU A 105 -10.65 -17.51 8.74
N GLN A 106 -10.44 -16.94 9.93
CA GLN A 106 -10.56 -15.50 10.18
C GLN A 106 -9.50 -14.70 9.43
N LEU A 107 -8.24 -15.17 9.43
CA LEU A 107 -7.16 -14.55 8.66
C LEU A 107 -7.48 -14.55 7.15
N GLU A 108 -7.86 -15.71 6.59
CA GLU A 108 -8.21 -15.83 5.17
C GLU A 108 -9.37 -14.90 4.79
N ARG A 109 -10.41 -14.84 5.63
CA ARG A 109 -11.55 -13.94 5.42
C ARG A 109 -11.14 -12.48 5.45
N ARG A 110 -10.30 -12.06 6.41
CA ARG A 110 -9.81 -10.68 6.51
C ARG A 110 -8.98 -10.32 5.29
N VAL A 111 -8.05 -11.18 4.89
CA VAL A 111 -7.22 -10.98 3.69
C VAL A 111 -8.09 -10.84 2.43
N GLU A 112 -9.15 -11.65 2.30
CA GLU A 112 -10.06 -11.55 1.17
C GLU A 112 -10.87 -10.23 1.17
N LEU A 113 -11.38 -9.80 2.33
CA LEU A 113 -12.05 -8.51 2.47
C LEU A 113 -11.12 -7.34 2.14
N LEU A 114 -9.86 -7.39 2.57
CA LEU A 114 -8.85 -6.39 2.26
C LEU A 114 -8.58 -6.31 0.74
N LYS A 115 -8.50 -7.45 0.04
CA LYS A 115 -8.37 -7.50 -1.42
C LYS A 115 -9.56 -6.89 -2.13
N GLN A 116 -10.77 -7.22 -1.69
CA GLN A 116 -12.01 -6.67 -2.26
C GLN A 116 -12.07 -5.15 -2.08
N ARG A 117 -11.81 -4.67 -0.86
CA ARG A 117 -11.77 -3.24 -0.54
C ARG A 117 -10.71 -2.50 -1.37
N LEU A 118 -9.51 -3.07 -1.52
CA LEU A 118 -8.48 -2.50 -2.39
C LEU A 118 -8.97 -2.40 -3.84
N GLY A 119 -9.59 -3.46 -4.36
CA GLY A 119 -10.15 -3.48 -5.71
C GLY A 119 -11.22 -2.39 -5.92
N GLU A 120 -12.09 -2.16 -4.96
CA GLU A 120 -13.11 -1.10 -5.00
C GLU A 120 -12.49 0.29 -4.91
N GLN A 121 -11.55 0.51 -3.98
CA GLN A 121 -10.89 1.80 -3.79
C GLN A 121 -10.04 2.21 -4.99
N LEU A 122 -9.36 1.26 -5.64
CA LEU A 122 -8.60 1.51 -6.86
C LEU A 122 -9.51 1.85 -8.05
N LYS A 123 -10.71 1.24 -8.14
CA LYS A 123 -11.73 1.60 -9.17
C LYS A 123 -12.33 2.98 -8.92
N GLY A 124 -12.67 3.32 -7.68
CA GLY A 124 -13.18 4.65 -7.33
C GLY A 124 -12.20 5.78 -7.66
N GLN A 125 -10.90 5.50 -7.55
CA GLN A 125 -9.82 6.42 -7.92
C GLN A 125 -9.57 6.51 -9.44
N GLN A 126 -10.19 5.66 -10.29
CA GLN A 126 -10.16 5.82 -11.75
C GLN A 126 -11.23 6.82 -12.23
N GLY A 127 -12.41 6.82 -11.61
CA GLY A 127 -13.51 7.73 -11.99
C GLY A 127 -13.31 9.19 -11.57
N ALA A 128 -12.49 9.47 -10.54
CA ALA A 128 -12.24 10.83 -10.06
C ALA A 128 -11.34 11.67 -10.99
N VAL A 129 -10.53 11.03 -11.84
CA VAL A 129 -9.60 11.72 -12.77
C VAL A 129 -10.31 12.18 -14.04
N GLU A 130 -11.39 11.51 -14.47
CA GLU A 130 -12.20 11.90 -15.64
C GLU A 130 -13.19 13.04 -15.34
N ALA A 131 -13.43 13.37 -14.06
CA ALA A 131 -14.39 14.38 -13.64
C ALA A 131 -13.75 15.75 -13.30
N ALA A 132 -12.43 15.90 -13.49
CA ALA A 132 -11.75 17.18 -13.30
C ALA A 132 -11.90 18.04 -14.57
N PRO A 133 -12.53 19.24 -14.48
CA PRO A 133 -12.78 20.12 -15.63
C PRO A 133 -11.51 20.74 -16.22
#